data_AF-A0A8S4BA70-F1
#
_entry.id   AF-A0A8S4BA70-F1
#
_cell.length_a   1.000
_cell.length_b   1.000
_cell.length_c   1.000
_cell.angle_alpha   90.00
_cell.angle_beta   90.00
_cell.angle_gamma   90.00
#
_symmetry.space_group_name_H-M   'P 1'
#
loop_
_entity.id
_entity.type
_entity.pdbx_description
1 polymer ?
#
loop_
_entity_poly.entity_id
_entity_poly.type
_entity_poly.pdbx_seq_one_letter_code
_entity_poly.pdbx_strand_id
1 'polypeptide(L)'
;MALLKQSCCVAGRFSTNHLWLSPRNIPHVYTSGVTTAAKSSPDRADRKKELLTDDGPDLQDFISGELSEKSKWEEYKGTLKRQKGERLRLPPWLKTEIPIGKNFNKLKNTLRDLNLHTVCEEARCPNIGECWGGGEYATATATIMVGSNTTTSDSLRSLMGDTCTRGCRFCSVKTARRPPPLDQDEPYNTAKAIAAWGLDYVVLTSVDRDDIPDGGASHFAKTVSNLKERNPQILVECLTPDFRGDLDAVAVIALSGLDVYAHNVETVRELQRHVRDPRANFDQSLSVLKHAKKVQPNVLTKTSIMLGLGESDQQIMDTLTELREAGVECLTLGQYMQPTKRHLKVEEYVTPERFAHWEKVGNEMGFIYTASGPLVRSSYKAGEFFLKNLLKKRKAEATTAE
;
A
#
# COMPACT_ATOMS: atom_id res chain seq x y z
N MET A 1 -10.00 -60.15 9.92
CA MET A 1 -11.41 -60.30 10.36
C MET A 1 -11.94 -58.87 10.56
N ALA A 2 -12.69 -58.26 9.62
CA ALA A 2 -14.13 -58.45 9.34
C ALA A 2 -14.98 -58.15 10.61
N LEU A 3 -16.02 -57.33 10.74
CA LEU A 3 -17.05 -56.62 9.92
C LEU A 3 -17.68 -55.53 10.86
N LEU A 4 -18.16 -54.34 10.44
CA LEU A 4 -19.43 -53.96 9.76
C LEU A 4 -20.77 -54.19 10.56
N LYS A 5 -21.63 -53.14 10.55
CA LYS A 5 -23.13 -53.09 10.67
C LYS A 5 -23.76 -53.03 12.09
N GLN A 6 -24.94 -52.45 12.38
CA GLN A 6 -25.93 -51.55 11.73
C GLN A 6 -27.06 -51.20 12.75
N SER A 7 -27.78 -50.08 12.51
CA SER A 7 -29.24 -49.85 12.67
C SER A 7 -29.92 -49.85 14.05
N CYS A 8 -30.80 -48.89 14.35
CA CYS A 8 -32.19 -48.84 13.85
C CYS A 8 -32.95 -47.56 14.26
N CYS A 9 -33.81 -47.08 13.36
CA CYS A 9 -34.87 -46.09 13.57
C CYS A 9 -36.15 -46.77 14.06
N VAL A 10 -36.98 -46.07 14.84
CA VAL A 10 -38.43 -46.32 14.89
C VAL A 10 -39.18 -44.99 14.90
N ALA A 11 -40.09 -44.86 13.94
CA ALA A 11 -41.10 -43.81 13.85
C ALA A 11 -42.45 -44.32 14.40
N GLY A 12 -43.27 -43.42 14.93
CA GLY A 12 -44.68 -43.68 15.26
C GLY A 12 -45.47 -42.37 15.25
N ARG A 13 -46.46 -42.28 14.36
CA ARG A 13 -47.28 -41.10 14.02
C ARG A 13 -48.66 -41.11 14.72
N PHE A 14 -49.31 -39.94 14.64
CA PHE A 14 -50.75 -39.64 14.42
C PHE A 14 -51.73 -39.50 15.60
N SER A 15 -52.33 -38.30 15.72
CA SER A 15 -53.78 -37.98 15.51
C SER A 15 -54.09 -36.61 16.17
N THR A 16 -54.21 -35.47 15.46
CA THR A 16 -55.35 -34.84 14.73
C THR A 16 -56.61 -34.48 15.54
N ASN A 17 -56.87 -33.17 15.72
CA ASN A 17 -58.11 -32.40 15.41
C ASN A 17 -58.21 -31.14 16.31
N HIS A 18 -58.02 -29.92 15.79
CA HIS A 18 -58.95 -29.01 15.07
C HIS A 18 -59.92 -28.22 15.97
N LEU A 19 -59.80 -26.86 15.94
CA LEU A 19 -60.84 -25.80 15.83
C LEU A 19 -60.14 -24.44 16.18
N TRP A 20 -59.78 -23.52 15.28
CA TRP A 20 -60.50 -22.54 14.43
C TRP A 20 -61.28 -21.40 15.16
N LEU A 21 -60.84 -20.15 14.82
CA LEU A 21 -61.55 -18.87 14.63
C LEU A 21 -61.57 -17.77 15.72
N SER A 22 -61.03 -16.61 15.30
CA SER A 22 -60.95 -15.23 15.81
C SER A 22 -62.33 -14.49 15.88
N PRO A 23 -62.42 -13.13 15.78
CA PRO A 23 -61.83 -11.98 16.52
C PRO A 23 -62.92 -10.98 17.02
N ARG A 24 -62.53 -9.87 17.71
CA ARG A 24 -62.91 -8.45 17.41
C ARG A 24 -63.05 -7.50 18.62
N ASN A 25 -62.59 -6.26 18.36
CA ASN A 25 -63.16 -4.94 18.69
C ASN A 25 -62.79 -4.16 19.98
N ILE A 26 -62.15 -3.01 19.68
CA ILE A 26 -61.97 -1.68 20.33
C ILE A 26 -63.36 -0.99 20.47
N PRO A 27 -63.68 -0.04 21.41
CA PRO A 27 -63.11 1.33 21.40
C PRO A 27 -63.14 2.29 22.63
N HIS A 28 -62.39 3.41 22.47
CA HIS A 28 -62.58 4.81 22.97
C HIS A 28 -62.47 5.09 24.51
N VAL A 29 -62.11 6.26 25.07
CA VAL A 29 -61.62 7.61 24.66
C VAL A 29 -61.22 8.41 25.94
N TYR A 30 -60.16 9.23 25.83
CA TYR A 30 -59.80 10.50 26.51
C TYR A 30 -60.06 10.77 28.01
N THR A 31 -59.02 11.31 28.68
CA THR A 31 -59.07 12.65 29.32
C THR A 31 -57.69 13.31 29.40
N SER A 32 -57.69 14.62 29.21
CA SER A 32 -56.61 15.60 29.16
C SER A 32 -56.13 16.11 30.52
N GLY A 33 -54.87 16.55 30.61
CA GLY A 33 -54.35 17.43 31.68
C GLY A 33 -53.00 18.03 31.31
N VAL A 34 -52.92 19.36 31.22
CA VAL A 34 -51.79 20.17 30.76
C VAL A 34 -50.97 20.71 31.95
N THR A 35 -49.73 21.14 31.67
CA THR A 35 -48.75 21.93 32.49
C THR A 35 -47.84 21.10 33.39
N THR A 36 -46.52 21.32 33.51
CA THR A 36 -45.65 22.50 33.35
C THR A 36 -44.23 22.09 32.90
N ALA A 37 -43.54 22.99 32.20
CA ALA A 37 -42.14 22.87 31.82
C ALA A 37 -41.18 22.89 33.03
N ALA A 38 -40.20 21.99 33.03
CA ALA A 38 -38.95 22.15 33.76
C ALA A 38 -37.80 21.56 32.93
N LYS A 39 -36.79 22.40 32.67
CA LYS A 39 -35.59 22.10 31.90
C LYS A 39 -34.77 21.00 32.57
N SER A 40 -34.46 19.92 31.84
CA SER A 40 -33.38 18.99 32.18
C SER A 40 -32.42 18.87 30.99
N SER A 41 -31.16 19.21 31.23
CA SER A 41 -30.02 19.14 30.31
C SER A 41 -29.88 17.78 29.61
N PRO A 42 -29.49 17.71 28.32
CA PRO A 42 -29.07 16.46 27.72
C PRO A 42 -27.57 16.27 28.02
N ASP A 43 -27.28 15.49 29.06
CA ASP A 43 -25.93 15.00 29.32
C ASP A 43 -25.71 13.65 28.60
N ARG A 44 -24.51 13.49 28.05
CA ARG A 44 -23.84 12.25 27.62
C ARG A 44 -24.20 11.53 26.31
N ALA A 45 -25.27 11.84 25.57
CA ALA A 45 -25.54 11.16 24.29
C ALA A 45 -24.98 11.90 23.04
N ASP A 46 -24.85 13.22 23.09
CA ASP A 46 -24.47 14.03 21.91
C ASP A 46 -22.95 14.22 21.73
N ARG A 47 -22.12 13.94 22.74
CA ARG A 47 -20.65 14.05 22.62
C ARG A 47 -19.99 12.95 21.80
N LYS A 48 -20.73 11.93 21.35
CA LYS A 48 -20.19 10.80 20.59
C LYS A 48 -20.38 10.92 19.07
N LYS A 49 -21.11 11.93 18.59
CA LYS A 49 -21.40 12.14 17.16
C LYS A 49 -20.55 13.21 16.48
N GLU A 50 -19.79 14.01 17.22
CA GLU A 50 -18.82 14.98 16.67
C GLU A 50 -17.40 14.41 16.46
N LEU A 51 -17.14 13.16 16.89
CA LEU A 51 -15.82 12.52 16.80
C LEU A 51 -15.60 11.67 15.53
N LEU A 52 -16.49 11.77 14.55
CA LEU A 52 -16.48 10.96 13.32
C LEU A 52 -16.67 11.80 12.04
N THR A 53 -16.03 12.97 11.93
CA THR A 53 -15.78 13.61 10.62
C THR A 53 -14.39 13.24 10.14
N ASP A 54 -14.37 12.49 9.05
CA ASP A 54 -13.26 11.69 8.53
C ASP A 54 -12.36 12.46 7.54
N ASP A 55 -12.29 13.79 7.61
CA ASP A 55 -11.74 14.52 6.45
C ASP A 55 -10.22 14.72 6.58
N GLY A 56 -9.45 13.67 6.26
CA GLY A 56 -8.13 13.85 5.66
C GLY A 56 -8.18 14.77 4.43
N PRO A 57 -7.02 15.18 3.89
CA PRO A 57 -7.05 15.78 2.57
C PRO A 57 -7.69 14.79 1.58
N ASP A 58 -8.75 15.19 0.90
CA ASP A 58 -9.39 14.38 -0.13
C ASP A 58 -8.51 14.35 -1.39
N LEU A 59 -8.76 13.42 -2.32
CA LEU A 59 -8.01 13.41 -3.59
C LEU A 59 -8.09 14.77 -4.30
N GLN A 60 -9.22 15.46 -4.12
CA GLN A 60 -9.54 16.80 -4.58
C GLN A 60 -8.63 17.87 -3.98
N ASP A 61 -8.10 17.68 -2.76
CA ASP A 61 -7.16 18.63 -2.14
C ASP A 61 -5.79 18.61 -2.82
N PHE A 62 -5.44 17.50 -3.49
CA PHE A 62 -4.24 17.37 -4.30
C PHE A 62 -4.45 17.84 -5.74
N ILE A 63 -5.70 18.04 -6.14
CA ILE A 63 -6.12 18.33 -7.50
C ILE A 63 -6.39 19.83 -7.64
N SER A 64 -5.65 20.55 -8.48
CA SER A 64 -5.94 21.95 -8.78
C SER A 64 -6.38 22.14 -10.23
N GLY A 65 -7.51 22.83 -10.43
CA GLY A 65 -7.85 23.45 -11.71
C GLY A 65 -7.04 24.73 -11.90
N GLU A 66 -6.26 24.77 -12.97
CA GLU A 66 -5.31 25.83 -13.37
C GLU A 66 -4.05 25.98 -12.50
N LEU A 67 -2.96 25.33 -12.93
CA LEU A 67 -1.60 25.58 -12.45
C LEU A 67 -0.89 26.56 -13.38
N SER A 68 -0.58 27.77 -12.89
CA SER A 68 0.32 28.70 -13.57
C SER A 68 1.77 28.41 -13.18
N GLU A 69 2.60 28.14 -14.18
CA GLU A 69 4.06 28.29 -14.34
C GLU A 69 5.01 28.20 -13.12
N LYS A 70 6.17 27.55 -13.37
CA LYS A 70 7.29 27.28 -12.45
C LYS A 70 7.82 28.47 -11.64
N SER A 71 7.47 29.70 -12.01
CA SER A 71 7.92 30.96 -11.41
C SER A 71 7.35 31.26 -10.01
N LYS A 72 6.41 30.46 -9.47
CA LYS A 72 5.77 30.70 -8.16
C LYS A 72 6.36 29.96 -6.96
N TRP A 73 7.37 29.09 -7.15
CA TRP A 73 7.82 28.18 -6.08
C TRP A 73 8.75 28.85 -5.06
N GLU A 74 9.67 29.71 -5.53
CA GLU A 74 10.65 30.44 -4.71
C GLU A 74 10.00 31.50 -3.79
N GLU A 75 8.78 31.94 -4.14
CA GLU A 75 8.05 32.99 -3.41
C GLU A 75 7.04 32.44 -2.38
N TYR A 76 7.03 31.13 -2.11
CA TYR A 76 6.06 30.55 -1.16
C TYR A 76 6.31 31.05 0.28
N LYS A 77 5.50 32.03 0.72
CA LYS A 77 5.55 32.63 2.06
C LYS A 77 4.88 31.81 3.17
N GLY A 78 4.45 30.58 2.90
CA GLY A 78 3.77 29.75 3.88
C GLY A 78 4.73 29.06 4.85
N THR A 79 4.24 28.74 6.05
CA THR A 79 5.02 27.98 7.03
C THR A 79 5.25 26.55 6.54
N LEU A 80 6.52 26.11 6.48
CA LEU A 80 6.89 24.75 6.04
C LEU A 80 7.00 23.75 7.19
N LYS A 81 7.31 24.23 8.41
CA LYS A 81 7.47 23.41 9.62
C LYS A 81 6.30 23.59 10.56
N ARG A 82 5.78 22.48 11.08
CA ARG A 82 4.57 22.48 11.91
C ARG A 82 4.86 23.10 13.27
N GLN A 83 4.06 24.11 13.64
CA GLN A 83 4.01 24.60 15.02
C GLN A 83 2.97 23.82 15.84
N LYS A 84 3.19 23.70 17.15
CA LYS A 84 2.35 22.88 18.04
C LYS A 84 0.91 23.43 18.06
N GLY A 85 -0.03 22.66 17.50
CA GLY A 85 -1.46 23.02 17.46
C GLY A 85 -1.96 23.44 16.08
N GLU A 86 -1.06 23.70 15.13
CA GLU A 86 -1.42 24.18 13.79
C GLU A 86 -1.33 23.09 12.73
N ARG A 87 -2.09 23.26 11.64
CA ARG A 87 -2.03 22.42 10.44
C ARG A 87 -1.27 23.16 9.35
N LEU A 88 -0.31 22.46 8.74
CA LEU A 88 0.40 22.96 7.57
C LEU A 88 -0.52 22.95 6.36
N ARG A 89 -0.59 24.08 5.64
CA ARG A 89 -1.27 24.15 4.34
C ARG A 89 -0.43 23.46 3.28
N LEU A 90 -1.07 22.73 2.38
CA LEU A 90 -0.38 22.05 1.30
C LEU A 90 0.30 23.07 0.37
N PRO A 91 1.64 23.00 0.19
CA PRO A 91 2.36 23.90 -0.70
C PRO A 91 2.05 23.60 -2.17
N PRO A 92 2.30 24.57 -3.08
CA PRO A 92 1.93 24.44 -4.49
C PRO A 92 2.63 23.30 -5.23
N TRP A 93 3.88 22.96 -4.88
CA TRP A 93 4.63 21.89 -5.56
C TRP A 93 4.16 20.46 -5.20
N LEU A 94 3.25 20.31 -4.24
CA LEU A 94 2.61 19.04 -3.92
C LEU A 94 1.23 18.90 -4.55
N LYS A 95 0.76 19.91 -5.28
CA LYS A 95 -0.49 19.85 -6.04
C LYS A 95 -0.22 19.24 -7.41
N THR A 96 -1.09 18.35 -7.81
CA THR A 96 -1.07 17.64 -9.09
C THR A 96 -2.28 18.00 -9.94
N GLU A 97 -2.16 17.82 -11.25
CA GLU A 97 -3.29 17.98 -12.15
C GLU A 97 -4.29 16.83 -12.01
N ILE A 98 -5.54 17.10 -12.41
CA ILE A 98 -6.57 16.06 -12.44
C ILE A 98 -6.19 15.02 -13.50
N PRO A 99 -6.18 13.73 -13.17
CA PRO A 99 -5.99 12.69 -14.17
C PRO A 99 -7.17 12.68 -15.13
N ILE A 100 -7.02 13.31 -16.29
CA ILE A 100 -8.00 13.34 -17.39
C ILE A 100 -7.36 12.71 -18.62
N GLY A 101 -7.88 11.57 -19.09
CA GLY A 101 -7.34 10.96 -20.31
C GLY A 101 -7.99 9.63 -20.71
N LYS A 102 -8.00 9.35 -22.03
CA LYS A 102 -8.52 8.10 -22.61
C LYS A 102 -7.74 6.86 -22.14
N ASN A 103 -6.42 6.98 -21.97
CA ASN A 103 -5.56 5.88 -21.51
C ASN A 103 -5.84 5.50 -20.05
N PHE A 104 -6.00 6.49 -19.17
CA PHE A 104 -6.38 6.25 -17.77
C PHE A 104 -7.69 5.47 -17.67
N ASN A 105 -8.74 5.91 -18.39
CA ASN A 105 -10.03 5.21 -18.39
C ASN A 105 -9.93 3.80 -19.00
N LYS A 106 -9.13 3.61 -20.05
CA LYS A 106 -8.87 2.29 -20.64
C LYS A 106 -8.21 1.36 -19.62
N LEU A 107 -7.14 1.78 -18.96
CA LEU A 107 -6.44 0.99 -17.95
C LEU A 107 -7.35 0.68 -16.76
N LYS A 108 -8.13 1.66 -16.30
CA LYS A 108 -9.11 1.48 -15.23
C LYS A 108 -10.16 0.40 -15.57
N ASN A 109 -10.66 0.41 -16.80
CA ASN A 109 -11.61 -0.61 -17.25
C ASN A 109 -10.93 -1.98 -17.37
N THR A 110 -9.74 -2.04 -17.97
CA THR A 110 -8.97 -3.29 -18.07
C THR A 110 -8.66 -3.90 -16.70
N LEU A 111 -8.28 -3.09 -15.72
CA LEU A 111 -8.06 -3.54 -14.34
C LEU A 111 -9.33 -4.14 -13.73
N ARG A 112 -10.49 -3.48 -13.92
CA ARG A 112 -11.78 -3.99 -13.46
C ARG A 112 -12.19 -5.29 -14.16
N ASP A 113 -12.00 -5.37 -15.47
CA ASP A 113 -12.32 -6.58 -16.26
C ASP A 113 -11.44 -7.76 -15.87
N LEU A 114 -10.17 -7.49 -15.55
CA LEU A 114 -9.21 -8.49 -15.06
C LEU A 114 -9.32 -8.76 -13.57
N ASN A 115 -10.24 -8.09 -12.87
CA ASN A 115 -10.42 -8.20 -11.42
C ASN A 115 -9.12 -7.92 -10.63
N LEU A 116 -8.32 -7.00 -11.15
CA LEU A 116 -7.05 -6.56 -10.58
C LEU A 116 -7.24 -5.22 -9.86
N HIS A 117 -6.64 -5.09 -8.69
CA HIS A 117 -6.63 -3.87 -7.89
C HIS A 117 -5.20 -3.30 -7.77
N THR A 118 -5.05 -2.03 -7.36
CA THR A 118 -3.73 -1.36 -7.33
C THR A 118 -3.52 -0.48 -6.10
N VAL A 119 -2.25 -0.33 -5.65
CA VAL A 119 -1.89 0.55 -4.51
C VAL A 119 -2.27 1.97 -4.89
N CYS A 120 -2.14 2.28 -6.18
CA CYS A 120 -2.37 3.59 -6.73
C CYS A 120 -3.80 4.08 -6.45
N GLU A 121 -4.80 3.19 -6.52
CA GLU A 121 -6.18 3.51 -6.17
C GLU A 121 -6.39 3.50 -4.64
N GLU A 122 -5.90 2.49 -3.92
CA GLU A 122 -6.10 2.32 -2.47
C GLU A 122 -5.47 3.43 -1.62
N ALA A 123 -4.22 3.76 -1.95
CA ALA A 123 -3.44 4.77 -1.24
C ALA A 123 -3.72 6.19 -1.77
N ARG A 124 -4.72 6.36 -2.64
CA ARG A 124 -5.09 7.65 -3.27
C ARG A 124 -3.86 8.35 -3.87
N CYS A 125 -3.10 7.61 -4.68
CA CYS A 125 -1.82 8.07 -5.18
C CYS A 125 -1.99 9.30 -6.08
N PRO A 126 -1.32 10.43 -5.80
CA PRO A 126 -1.42 11.63 -6.64
C PRO A 126 -0.81 11.42 -8.05
N ASN A 127 0.06 10.41 -8.21
CA ASN A 127 0.75 10.14 -9.48
C ASN A 127 0.00 9.18 -10.41
N ILE A 128 -1.21 8.74 -10.05
CA ILE A 128 -1.91 7.68 -10.80
C ILE A 128 -2.14 8.06 -12.27
N GLY A 129 -2.41 9.33 -12.56
CA GLY A 129 -2.58 9.84 -13.92
C GLY A 129 -1.32 9.73 -14.78
N GLU A 130 -0.17 10.07 -14.21
CA GLU A 130 1.12 10.06 -14.92
C GLU A 130 1.64 8.63 -15.15
N CYS A 131 1.47 7.77 -14.14
CA CYS A 131 1.85 6.36 -14.22
C CYS A 131 0.99 5.62 -15.27
N TRP A 132 -0.34 5.76 -15.20
CA TRP A 132 -1.27 5.03 -16.08
C TRP A 132 -1.47 5.67 -17.44
N GLY A 133 -1.24 6.97 -17.56
CA GLY A 133 -1.47 7.72 -18.80
C GLY A 133 -0.58 7.24 -19.95
N GLY A 134 0.62 6.74 -19.66
CA GLY A 134 1.66 6.48 -20.65
C GLY A 134 2.09 7.80 -21.31
N GLY A 135 3.36 8.18 -21.17
CA GLY A 135 3.85 9.36 -21.90
C GLY A 135 3.94 9.08 -23.41
N GLU A 136 4.44 10.05 -24.18
CA GLU A 136 4.76 9.96 -25.63
C GLU A 136 5.54 8.69 -26.03
N TYR A 137 6.20 8.02 -25.08
CA TYR A 137 7.06 6.85 -25.29
C TYR A 137 6.41 5.47 -25.03
N ALA A 138 5.07 5.38 -25.05
CA ALA A 138 4.30 4.12 -25.18
C ALA A 138 4.60 2.97 -24.19
N THR A 139 5.34 3.21 -23.11
CA THR A 139 5.65 2.21 -22.07
C THR A 139 4.69 2.40 -20.91
N ALA A 140 3.59 1.64 -20.92
CA ALA A 140 2.68 1.56 -19.79
C ALA A 140 3.40 0.88 -18.61
N THR A 141 3.50 1.59 -17.49
CA THR A 141 4.04 1.02 -16.25
C THR A 141 2.99 1.20 -15.16
N ALA A 142 2.62 0.10 -14.51
CA ALA A 142 1.65 0.12 -13.43
C ALA A 142 2.24 -0.60 -12.23
N THR A 143 2.27 0.10 -11.09
CA THR A 143 2.45 -0.52 -9.79
C THR A 143 1.15 -1.25 -9.44
N ILE A 144 1.16 -2.58 -9.45
CA ILE A 144 -0.04 -3.37 -9.20
C ILE A 144 0.04 -3.94 -7.78
N MET A 145 -0.86 -3.49 -6.92
CA MET A 145 -1.12 -4.13 -5.63
C MET A 145 -2.07 -5.26 -5.87
N VAL A 146 -1.54 -6.38 -6.36
CA VAL A 146 -2.44 -7.41 -6.83
C VAL A 146 -3.09 -8.12 -5.64
N GLY A 147 -4.35 -7.81 -5.32
CA GLY A 147 -5.19 -8.74 -4.60
C GLY A 147 -6.17 -9.41 -5.54
N SER A 148 -6.42 -10.68 -5.27
CA SER A 148 -7.41 -11.48 -5.95
C SER A 148 -8.79 -11.38 -5.29
N ASN A 149 -9.76 -11.75 -6.11
CA ASN A 149 -11.17 -11.66 -5.83
C ASN A 149 -11.74 -13.07 -5.79
N THR A 150 -11.88 -13.63 -4.60
CA THR A 150 -12.74 -14.79 -4.36
C THR A 150 -13.67 -14.49 -3.20
N THR A 151 -14.66 -13.63 -3.44
CA THR A 151 -16.09 -13.83 -3.10
C THR A 151 -16.82 -12.49 -3.05
N THR A 152 -17.92 -12.43 -3.79
CA THR A 152 -18.99 -11.41 -3.75
C THR A 152 -18.61 -9.98 -4.13
N SER A 153 -19.49 -9.37 -4.92
CA SER A 153 -19.46 -7.96 -5.29
C SER A 153 -19.17 -7.06 -4.08
N ASP A 154 -18.24 -6.11 -4.28
CA ASP A 154 -18.07 -4.89 -3.48
C ASP A 154 -16.94 -4.79 -2.43
N SER A 155 -15.86 -5.59 -2.46
CA SER A 155 -14.68 -5.30 -1.59
C SER A 155 -13.30 -5.81 -2.09
N LEU A 156 -12.65 -5.00 -2.93
CA LEU A 156 -11.30 -4.40 -2.80
C LEU A 156 -10.16 -5.18 -2.09
N ARG A 157 -9.07 -5.64 -2.76
CA ARG A 157 -7.95 -6.35 -2.08
C ARG A 157 -6.53 -6.12 -2.65
N SER A 158 -5.52 -6.13 -1.77
CA SER A 158 -4.07 -6.27 -2.02
C SER A 158 -3.66 -7.75 -2.01
N LEU A 159 -2.42 -8.10 -2.36
CA LEU A 159 -1.88 -9.46 -2.26
C LEU A 159 -2.00 -9.85 -0.80
N MET A 160 -2.70 -10.95 -0.52
CA MET A 160 -3.08 -11.36 0.84
C MET A 160 -4.18 -10.53 1.53
N GLY A 161 -4.98 -9.78 0.77
CA GLY A 161 -6.13 -8.99 1.25
C GLY A 161 -5.81 -7.49 1.44
N ASP A 162 -6.85 -6.66 1.62
CA ASP A 162 -6.73 -5.21 1.93
C ASP A 162 -6.48 -4.88 3.41
N THR A 163 -6.34 -5.91 4.24
CA THR A 163 -6.38 -5.80 5.69
C THR A 163 -5.09 -6.33 6.30
N CYS A 164 -4.30 -5.42 6.84
CA CYS A 164 -3.00 -5.66 7.43
C CYS A 164 -3.13 -6.11 8.91
N THR A 165 -2.23 -6.99 9.35
CA THR A 165 -2.09 -7.36 10.77
C THR A 165 -1.32 -6.32 11.59
N ARG A 166 -0.75 -5.30 10.92
CA ARG A 166 0.06 -4.22 11.49
C ARG A 166 -0.58 -2.86 11.32
N GLY A 167 -0.29 -1.96 12.28
CA GLY A 167 -0.85 -0.61 12.36
C GLY A 167 0.20 0.47 12.24
N CYS A 168 0.89 0.54 11.10
CA CYS A 168 1.81 1.64 10.79
C CYS A 168 1.05 2.97 10.76
N ARG A 169 1.53 3.99 11.48
CA ARG A 169 0.78 5.23 11.71
C ARG A 169 0.77 6.18 10.50
N PHE A 170 1.58 5.89 9.49
CA PHE A 170 1.61 6.60 8.22
C PHE A 170 0.70 5.96 7.16
N CYS A 171 0.32 4.69 7.32
CA CYS A 171 -0.27 3.85 6.28
C CYS A 171 -1.79 3.86 6.33
N SER A 172 -2.46 4.04 5.19
CA SER A 172 -3.92 4.09 5.08
C SER A 172 -4.61 2.72 4.91
N VAL A 173 -3.83 1.64 4.87
CA VAL A 173 -4.37 0.28 4.71
C VAL A 173 -5.18 -0.13 5.94
N LYS A 174 -6.28 -0.86 5.73
CA LYS A 174 -7.15 -1.32 6.82
C LYS A 174 -6.38 -2.26 7.74
N THR A 175 -6.77 -2.33 9.01
CA THR A 175 -6.09 -3.17 9.98
C THR A 175 -7.05 -4.11 10.70
N ALA A 176 -6.67 -5.37 10.85
CA ALA A 176 -7.39 -6.33 11.68
C ALA A 176 -6.43 -7.37 12.24
N ARG A 177 -6.70 -7.82 13.47
CA ARG A 177 -5.88 -8.85 14.13
C ARG A 177 -5.96 -10.22 13.44
N ARG A 178 -7.09 -10.51 12.79
CA ARG A 178 -7.35 -11.76 12.06
C ARG A 178 -7.99 -11.42 10.72
N PRO A 179 -7.18 -11.11 9.69
CA PRO A 179 -7.68 -10.92 8.34
C PRO A 179 -8.34 -12.21 7.80
N PRO A 180 -9.12 -12.12 6.71
CA PRO A 180 -9.63 -13.30 6.02
C PRO A 180 -8.51 -14.28 5.59
N PRO A 181 -8.82 -15.58 5.44
CA PRO A 181 -7.86 -16.55 4.94
C PRO A 181 -7.38 -16.18 3.53
N LEU A 182 -6.17 -16.61 3.18
CA LEU A 182 -5.65 -16.44 1.83
C LEU A 182 -6.43 -17.29 0.83
N ASP A 183 -6.67 -16.72 -0.34
CA ASP A 183 -7.08 -17.48 -1.50
C ASP A 183 -5.89 -18.26 -2.06
N GLN A 184 -6.03 -19.57 -2.23
CA GLN A 184 -4.95 -20.40 -2.74
C GLN A 184 -4.71 -20.21 -4.25
N ASP A 185 -5.73 -19.75 -4.98
CA ASP A 185 -5.67 -19.51 -6.44
C ASP A 185 -5.20 -18.09 -6.78
N GLU A 186 -5.08 -17.20 -5.78
CA GLU A 186 -4.60 -15.82 -5.94
C GLU A 186 -3.29 -15.72 -6.73
N PRO A 187 -2.23 -16.50 -6.45
CA PRO A 187 -0.97 -16.39 -7.18
C PRO A 187 -1.11 -16.68 -8.67
N TYR A 188 -1.94 -17.68 -9.01
CA TYR A 188 -2.15 -18.11 -10.38
C TYR A 188 -3.00 -17.10 -11.16
N ASN A 189 -4.12 -16.67 -10.57
CA ASN A 189 -5.05 -15.72 -11.18
C ASN A 189 -4.37 -14.36 -11.38
N THR A 190 -3.60 -13.90 -10.39
CA THR A 190 -2.77 -12.70 -10.47
C THR A 190 -1.80 -12.76 -11.65
N ALA A 191 -0.98 -13.82 -11.70
CA ALA A 191 0.01 -13.98 -12.75
C ALA A 191 -0.62 -14.04 -14.14
N LYS A 192 -1.76 -14.73 -14.28
CA LYS A 192 -2.54 -14.79 -15.52
C LYS A 192 -3.02 -13.42 -15.96
N ALA A 193 -3.57 -12.63 -15.03
CA ALA A 193 -4.10 -11.31 -15.32
C ALA A 193 -3.00 -10.31 -15.70
N ILE A 194 -1.86 -10.30 -14.98
CA ILE A 194 -0.70 -9.46 -15.34
C ILE A 194 -0.15 -9.84 -16.71
N ALA A 195 0.01 -11.13 -16.99
CA ALA A 195 0.52 -11.60 -18.28
C ALA A 195 -0.40 -11.18 -19.44
N ALA A 196 -1.73 -11.23 -19.24
CA ALA A 196 -2.71 -10.79 -20.23
C ALA A 196 -2.68 -9.26 -20.46
N TRP A 197 -2.27 -8.49 -19.46
CA TRP A 197 -2.17 -7.03 -19.58
C TRP A 197 -0.98 -6.60 -20.45
N GLY A 198 0.08 -7.41 -20.54
CA GLY A 198 1.22 -7.13 -21.43
C GLY A 198 2.13 -6.01 -20.94
N LEU A 199 2.30 -5.86 -19.62
CA LEU A 199 3.24 -4.92 -19.04
C LEU A 199 4.69 -5.39 -19.18
N ASP A 200 5.61 -4.44 -19.33
CA ASP A 200 7.05 -4.71 -19.34
C ASP A 200 7.67 -4.78 -17.95
N TYR A 201 7.07 -4.10 -16.97
CA TYR A 201 7.54 -3.97 -15.60
C TYR A 201 6.34 -3.97 -14.66
N VAL A 202 6.42 -4.76 -13.59
CA VAL A 202 5.40 -4.81 -12.56
C VAL A 202 6.04 -4.76 -11.17
N VAL A 203 5.46 -3.94 -10.30
CA VAL A 203 5.76 -3.94 -8.87
C VAL A 203 4.64 -4.71 -8.18
N LEU A 204 5.00 -5.76 -7.45
CA LEU A 204 4.13 -6.53 -6.56
C LEU A 204 4.36 -6.07 -5.12
N THR A 205 3.31 -6.00 -4.30
CA THR A 205 3.42 -5.73 -2.85
C THR A 205 2.28 -6.40 -2.09
N SER A 206 2.44 -6.58 -0.78
CA SER A 206 1.46 -7.22 0.09
C SER A 206 1.30 -6.47 1.41
N VAL A 207 0.22 -6.77 2.12
CA VAL A 207 0.07 -6.40 3.54
C VAL A 207 0.89 -7.32 4.44
N ASP A 208 1.16 -6.91 5.69
CA ASP A 208 1.76 -7.80 6.68
C ASP A 208 0.73 -8.84 7.16
N ARG A 209 1.11 -10.12 7.12
CA ARG A 209 0.29 -11.27 7.53
C ARG A 209 0.96 -12.07 8.63
N ASP A 210 1.15 -11.42 9.78
CA ASP A 210 1.73 -12.03 10.98
C ASP A 210 0.89 -13.21 11.54
N ASP A 211 -0.33 -13.42 11.02
CA ASP A 211 -1.21 -14.54 11.34
C ASP A 211 -0.82 -15.86 10.62
N ILE A 212 0.09 -15.80 9.65
CA ILE A 212 0.54 -16.95 8.85
C ILE A 212 2.01 -17.26 9.19
N PRO A 213 2.40 -18.55 9.30
CA PRO A 213 3.75 -18.92 9.75
C PRO A 213 4.91 -18.30 8.97
N ASP A 214 4.83 -18.23 7.64
CA ASP A 214 5.87 -17.67 6.77
C ASP A 214 5.62 -16.19 6.40
N GLY A 215 4.66 -15.56 7.08
CA GLY A 215 4.23 -14.18 6.79
C GLY A 215 3.69 -13.96 5.37
N GLY A 216 3.44 -15.03 4.60
CA GLY A 216 3.04 -14.95 3.20
C GLY A 216 4.12 -15.12 2.15
N ALA A 217 5.36 -15.37 2.54
CA ALA A 217 6.47 -15.40 1.60
C ALA A 217 6.29 -16.44 0.48
N SER A 218 5.79 -17.64 0.81
CA SER A 218 5.51 -18.67 -0.19
C SER A 218 4.43 -18.25 -1.18
N HIS A 219 3.41 -17.52 -0.69
CA HIS A 219 2.34 -17.02 -1.53
C HIS A 219 2.87 -15.98 -2.53
N PHE A 220 3.67 -15.04 -2.03
CA PHE A 220 4.33 -14.02 -2.83
C PHE A 220 5.26 -14.62 -3.89
N ALA A 221 6.12 -15.57 -3.48
CA ALA A 221 7.06 -16.25 -4.37
C ALA A 221 6.33 -17.03 -5.48
N LYS A 222 5.25 -17.75 -5.15
CA LYS A 222 4.41 -18.44 -6.16
C LYS A 222 3.85 -17.49 -7.20
N THR A 223 3.45 -16.28 -6.81
CA THR A 223 2.94 -15.27 -7.74
C THR A 223 4.03 -14.88 -8.74
N VAL A 224 5.25 -14.64 -8.26
CA VAL A 224 6.40 -14.30 -9.11
C VAL A 224 6.73 -15.46 -10.06
N SER A 225 6.82 -16.69 -9.55
CA SER A 225 7.17 -17.86 -10.36
C SER A 225 6.13 -18.13 -11.44
N ASN A 226 4.82 -18.09 -11.10
CA ASN A 226 3.74 -18.23 -12.08
C ASN A 226 3.77 -17.12 -13.14
N LEU A 227 4.15 -15.90 -12.76
CA LEU A 227 4.25 -14.78 -13.69
C LEU A 227 5.44 -14.96 -14.63
N LYS A 228 6.60 -15.37 -14.12
CA LYS A 228 7.81 -15.62 -14.91
C LYS A 228 7.66 -16.80 -15.86
N GLU A 229 6.92 -17.84 -15.47
CA GLU A 229 6.58 -18.95 -16.35
C GLU A 229 5.74 -18.49 -17.56
N ARG A 230 4.82 -17.54 -17.34
CA ARG A 230 3.93 -17.01 -18.38
C ARG A 230 4.59 -15.96 -19.26
N ASN A 231 5.43 -15.12 -18.67
CA ASN A 231 6.16 -14.08 -19.35
C ASN A 231 7.57 -13.97 -18.77
N PRO A 232 8.55 -14.70 -19.34
CA PRO A 232 9.94 -14.65 -18.85
C PRO A 232 10.60 -13.27 -19.01
N GLN A 233 10.07 -12.42 -19.89
CA GLN A 233 10.64 -11.11 -20.24
C GLN A 233 10.15 -9.97 -19.32
N ILE A 234 9.03 -10.16 -18.61
CA ILE A 234 8.53 -9.15 -17.68
C ILE A 234 9.54 -8.94 -16.55
N LEU A 235 9.78 -7.69 -16.19
CA LEU A 235 10.56 -7.35 -15.01
C LEU A 235 9.65 -7.29 -13.79
N VAL A 236 10.07 -7.92 -12.70
CA VAL A 236 9.27 -8.05 -11.47
C VAL A 236 10.02 -7.45 -10.30
N GLU A 237 9.46 -6.38 -9.73
CA GLU A 237 9.88 -5.80 -8.46
C GLU A 237 8.95 -6.29 -7.35
N CYS A 238 9.51 -6.72 -6.23
CA CYS A 238 8.75 -7.19 -5.08
C CYS A 238 8.99 -6.25 -3.89
N LEU A 239 8.02 -5.41 -3.55
CA LEU A 239 8.00 -4.61 -2.33
C LEU A 239 7.42 -5.44 -1.19
N THR A 240 8.31 -5.95 -0.36
CA THR A 240 8.01 -6.99 0.63
C THR A 240 7.83 -6.42 2.05
N PRO A 241 7.02 -7.10 2.88
CA PRO A 241 7.08 -6.99 4.34
C PRO A 241 8.46 -7.34 4.91
N ASP A 242 8.64 -7.16 6.22
CA ASP A 242 9.88 -7.56 6.91
C ASP A 242 9.87 -9.02 7.41
N PHE A 243 8.74 -9.73 7.25
CA PHE A 243 8.50 -11.09 7.74
C PHE A 243 8.89 -11.32 9.21
N ARG A 244 8.82 -10.27 10.04
CA ARG A 244 9.27 -10.30 11.45
C ARG A 244 10.74 -10.72 11.62
N GLY A 245 11.56 -10.44 10.60
CA GLY A 245 12.96 -10.83 10.56
C GLY A 245 13.21 -12.30 10.21
N ASP A 246 12.20 -13.03 9.72
CA ASP A 246 12.38 -14.39 9.20
C ASP A 246 13.18 -14.34 7.89
N LEU A 247 14.45 -14.73 7.97
CA LEU A 247 15.36 -14.72 6.84
C LEU A 247 15.10 -15.87 5.86
N ASP A 248 14.50 -16.97 6.29
CA ASP A 248 14.13 -18.06 5.39
C ASP A 248 12.98 -17.60 4.48
N ALA A 249 12.00 -16.86 5.04
CA ALA A 249 10.94 -16.21 4.27
C ALA A 249 11.51 -15.19 3.24
N VAL A 250 12.53 -14.41 3.63
CA VAL A 250 13.24 -13.51 2.71
C VAL A 250 13.91 -14.28 1.58
N ALA A 251 14.59 -15.40 1.89
CA ALA A 251 15.28 -16.23 0.91
C ALA A 251 14.31 -16.85 -0.11
N VAL A 252 13.15 -17.33 0.34
CA VAL A 252 12.10 -17.88 -0.52
C VAL A 252 11.68 -16.89 -1.60
N ILE A 253 11.47 -15.62 -1.24
CA ILE A 253 11.14 -14.59 -2.22
C ILE A 253 12.35 -14.23 -3.07
N ALA A 254 13.53 -13.99 -2.48
CA ALA A 254 14.73 -13.62 -3.24
C ALA A 254 15.10 -14.64 -4.35
N LEU A 255 14.75 -15.92 -4.16
CA LEU A 255 14.98 -17.00 -5.10
C LEU A 255 13.81 -17.26 -6.07
N SER A 256 12.71 -16.51 -6.00
CA SER A 256 11.51 -16.74 -6.81
C SER A 256 11.64 -16.33 -8.28
N GLY A 257 12.77 -15.72 -8.66
CA GLY A 257 13.06 -15.22 -10.00
C GLY A 257 12.74 -13.74 -10.23
N LEU A 258 12.47 -12.97 -9.17
CA LEU A 258 12.27 -11.51 -9.26
C LEU A 258 13.56 -10.77 -9.66
N ASP A 259 13.41 -9.57 -10.21
CA ASP A 259 14.55 -8.76 -10.68
C ASP A 259 14.96 -7.69 -9.64
N VAL A 260 14.00 -7.15 -8.87
CA VAL A 260 14.25 -6.13 -7.84
C VAL A 260 13.58 -6.51 -6.52
N TYR A 261 14.39 -6.72 -5.47
CA TYR A 261 13.92 -6.92 -4.11
C TYR A 261 13.82 -5.57 -3.40
N ALA A 262 12.60 -5.12 -3.13
CA ALA A 262 12.34 -3.89 -2.42
C ALA A 262 11.85 -4.15 -0.99
N HIS A 263 12.39 -3.41 -0.03
CA HIS A 263 11.87 -3.33 1.32
C HIS A 263 12.14 -1.92 1.87
N ASN A 264 11.09 -1.24 2.32
CA ASN A 264 11.22 0.15 2.76
C ASN A 264 11.58 0.23 4.24
N VAL A 265 12.63 0.98 4.55
CA VAL A 265 12.92 1.39 5.94
C VAL A 265 11.96 2.50 6.41
N GLU A 266 11.34 3.21 5.48
CA GLU A 266 10.31 4.25 5.64
C GLU A 266 10.77 5.54 6.32
N THR A 267 11.61 5.48 7.34
CA THR A 267 12.10 6.64 8.09
C THR A 267 13.43 6.33 8.79
N VAL A 268 14.03 7.33 9.42
CA VAL A 268 15.27 7.23 10.19
C VAL A 268 15.11 6.36 11.45
N ARG A 269 16.22 5.83 11.96
CA ARG A 269 16.27 4.88 13.10
C ARG A 269 15.47 5.35 14.32
N GLU A 270 15.55 6.63 14.65
CA GLU A 270 14.95 7.25 15.83
C GLU A 270 13.42 7.38 15.73
N LEU A 271 12.91 7.47 14.51
CA LEU A 271 11.48 7.65 14.25
C LEU A 271 10.74 6.34 14.00
N GLN A 272 11.45 5.20 13.85
CA GLN A 272 10.86 3.89 13.57
C GLN A 272 9.66 3.56 14.45
N ARG A 273 9.83 3.60 15.78
CA ARG A 273 8.76 3.28 16.75
C ARG A 273 7.63 4.31 16.75
N HIS A 274 7.91 5.55 16.34
CA HIS A 274 6.89 6.59 16.23
C HIS A 274 6.07 6.46 14.95
N VAL A 275 6.68 5.96 13.87
CA VAL A 275 6.12 5.96 12.52
C VAL A 275 5.51 4.61 12.14
N ARG A 276 6.24 3.52 12.37
CA ARG A 276 5.87 2.16 11.97
C ARG A 276 5.24 1.41 13.14
N ASP A 277 4.67 0.24 12.84
CA ASP A 277 4.20 -0.69 13.86
C ASP A 277 5.37 -1.09 14.80
N PRO A 278 5.16 -1.22 16.12
CA PRO A 278 6.23 -1.57 17.07
C PRO A 278 6.95 -2.89 16.78
N ARG A 279 6.38 -3.77 15.95
CA ARG A 279 7.01 -5.02 15.49
C ARG A 279 8.04 -4.81 14.38
N ALA A 280 8.03 -3.65 13.73
CA ALA A 280 9.02 -3.27 12.72
C ALA A 280 10.11 -2.39 13.36
N ASN A 281 11.36 -2.56 12.91
CA ASN A 281 12.49 -1.74 13.33
C ASN A 281 13.53 -1.62 12.22
N PHE A 282 14.45 -0.68 12.37
CA PHE A 282 15.45 -0.36 11.34
C PHE A 282 16.41 -1.53 11.07
N ASP A 283 16.95 -2.15 12.13
CA ASP A 283 17.92 -3.24 12.00
C ASP A 283 17.31 -4.47 11.33
N GLN A 284 16.05 -4.78 11.65
CA GLN A 284 15.29 -5.84 11.00
C GLN A 284 15.11 -5.54 9.51
N SER A 285 14.67 -4.33 9.15
CA SER A 285 14.54 -3.91 7.76
C SER A 285 15.88 -3.96 7.00
N LEU A 286 16.97 -3.57 7.64
CA LEU A 286 18.32 -3.64 7.07
C LEU A 286 18.77 -5.10 6.86
N SER A 287 18.46 -5.98 7.83
CA SER A 287 18.78 -7.40 7.75
C SER A 287 18.07 -8.10 6.59
N VAL A 288 16.82 -7.73 6.31
CA VAL A 288 16.04 -8.23 5.18
C VAL A 288 16.73 -7.90 3.86
N LEU A 289 17.08 -6.63 3.65
CA LEU A 289 17.75 -6.16 2.42
C LEU A 289 19.13 -6.82 2.25
N LYS A 290 19.91 -6.88 3.33
CA LYS A 290 21.24 -7.50 3.34
C LYS A 290 21.15 -9.00 3.04
N HIS A 291 20.17 -9.69 3.61
CA HIS A 291 19.98 -11.12 3.40
C HIS A 291 19.51 -11.43 1.97
N ALA A 292 18.57 -10.66 1.42
CA ALA A 292 18.14 -10.81 0.03
C ALA A 292 19.33 -10.71 -0.95
N LYS A 293 20.21 -9.72 -0.74
CA LYS A 293 21.43 -9.56 -1.56
C LYS A 293 22.44 -10.70 -1.35
N LYS A 294 22.57 -11.20 -0.13
CA LYS A 294 23.46 -12.33 0.19
C LYS A 294 23.01 -13.62 -0.50
N VAL A 295 21.71 -13.90 -0.49
CA VAL A 295 21.12 -15.12 -1.05
C VAL A 295 21.10 -15.07 -2.58
N GLN A 296 20.78 -13.90 -3.15
CA GLN A 296 20.76 -13.71 -4.60
C GLN A 296 21.57 -12.46 -4.98
N PRO A 297 22.89 -12.57 -5.20
CA PRO A 297 23.77 -11.42 -5.49
C PRO A 297 23.36 -10.58 -6.70
N ASN A 298 22.69 -11.20 -7.68
CA ASN A 298 22.28 -10.54 -8.91
C ASN A 298 20.99 -9.72 -8.76
N VAL A 299 20.22 -9.92 -7.68
CA VAL A 299 19.00 -9.14 -7.44
C VAL A 299 19.37 -7.70 -7.08
N LEU A 300 18.62 -6.74 -7.63
CA LEU A 300 18.75 -5.36 -7.21
C LEU A 300 18.02 -5.16 -5.89
N THR A 301 18.66 -4.52 -4.92
CA THR A 301 18.02 -4.13 -3.66
C THR A 301 17.55 -2.68 -3.72
N LYS A 302 16.33 -2.43 -3.24
CA LYS A 302 15.72 -1.11 -3.28
C LYS A 302 15.04 -0.77 -1.95
N THR A 303 15.10 0.49 -1.56
CA THR A 303 14.39 0.99 -0.38
C THR A 303 13.79 2.37 -0.61
N SER A 304 12.96 2.80 0.34
CA SER A 304 12.31 4.11 0.35
C SER A 304 12.37 4.74 1.74
N ILE A 305 12.49 6.06 1.75
CA ILE A 305 12.41 6.91 2.94
C ILE A 305 11.39 8.01 2.65
N MET A 306 10.43 8.19 3.56
CA MET A 306 9.53 9.33 3.56
C MET A 306 10.13 10.46 4.41
N LEU A 307 10.21 11.65 3.83
CA LEU A 307 10.65 12.87 4.49
C LEU A 307 9.47 13.71 4.98
N GLY A 308 9.70 14.55 5.98
CA GLY A 308 8.69 15.41 6.59
C GLY A 308 8.01 14.81 7.83
N LEU A 309 8.61 13.78 8.42
CA LEU A 309 8.15 13.12 9.66
C LEU A 309 8.86 13.63 10.92
N GLY A 310 9.80 14.56 10.76
CA GLY A 310 10.54 15.21 11.86
C GLY A 310 12.00 14.80 11.94
N GLU A 311 12.50 14.08 10.93
CA GLU A 311 13.90 13.71 10.80
C GLU A 311 14.80 14.93 10.55
N SER A 312 16.02 14.87 11.06
CA SER A 312 17.06 15.87 10.77
C SER A 312 17.96 15.42 9.62
N ASP A 313 18.67 16.38 8.99
CA ASP A 313 19.57 16.07 7.88
C ASP A 313 20.69 15.10 8.29
N GLN A 314 21.21 15.20 9.52
CA GLN A 314 22.21 14.26 10.02
C GLN A 314 21.65 12.84 10.12
N GLN A 315 20.42 12.67 10.62
CA GLN A 315 19.78 11.36 10.74
C GLN A 315 19.50 10.72 9.37
N ILE A 316 19.14 11.55 8.38
CA ILE A 316 19.02 11.08 6.99
C ILE A 316 20.40 10.62 6.52
N MET A 317 21.46 11.41 6.71
CA MET A 317 22.82 11.05 6.28
C MET A 317 23.30 9.72 6.88
N ASP A 318 23.10 9.55 8.18
CA ASP A 318 23.46 8.32 8.91
C ASP A 318 22.67 7.14 8.34
N THR A 319 21.37 7.32 8.13
CA THR A 319 20.50 6.32 7.48
C THR A 319 20.99 5.94 6.09
N LEU A 320 21.36 6.91 5.25
CA LEU A 320 21.87 6.63 3.91
C LEU A 320 23.19 5.85 3.96
N THR A 321 24.06 6.18 4.93
CA THR A 321 25.34 5.49 5.13
C THR A 321 25.11 4.03 5.50
N GLU A 322 24.24 3.76 6.47
CA GLU A 322 23.90 2.39 6.89
C GLU A 322 23.25 1.57 5.75
N LEU A 323 22.39 2.20 4.94
CA LEU A 323 21.80 1.56 3.77
C LEU A 323 22.85 1.17 2.73
N ARG A 324 23.85 2.03 2.49
CA ARG A 324 24.97 1.73 1.59
C ARG A 324 25.84 0.60 2.13
N GLU A 325 26.16 0.63 3.43
CA GLU A 325 26.93 -0.43 4.09
C GLU A 325 26.21 -1.80 4.05
N ALA A 326 24.88 -1.80 4.04
CA ALA A 326 24.08 -3.01 3.85
C ALA A 326 23.98 -3.48 2.38
N GLY A 327 24.59 -2.75 1.44
CA GLY A 327 24.59 -3.10 0.02
C GLY A 327 23.28 -2.78 -0.71
N VAL A 328 22.50 -1.80 -0.22
CA VAL A 328 21.27 -1.34 -0.89
C VAL A 328 21.62 -0.55 -2.13
N GLU A 329 21.21 -1.00 -3.32
CA GLU A 329 21.62 -0.40 -4.59
C GLU A 329 20.73 0.78 -5.02
N CYS A 330 19.45 0.79 -4.66
CA CYS A 330 18.48 1.77 -5.15
C CYS A 330 17.75 2.47 -4.00
N LEU A 331 17.60 3.78 -4.10
CA LEU A 331 17.00 4.62 -3.08
C LEU A 331 15.89 5.48 -3.67
N THR A 332 14.79 5.62 -2.93
CA THR A 332 13.73 6.58 -3.21
C THR A 332 13.45 7.45 -1.99
N LEU A 333 13.32 8.76 -2.21
CA LEU A 333 13.06 9.76 -1.18
C LEU A 333 11.82 10.55 -1.60
N GLY A 334 10.75 10.46 -0.80
CA GLY A 334 9.47 11.08 -1.11
C GLY A 334 8.93 11.92 0.06
N GLN A 335 8.05 12.88 -0.21
CA GLN A 335 7.35 13.59 0.87
C GLN A 335 6.32 12.66 1.53
N TYR A 336 6.32 12.61 2.86
CA TYR A 336 5.23 12.03 3.62
C TYR A 336 3.96 12.85 3.42
N MET A 337 2.92 12.18 2.93
CA MET A 337 1.59 12.74 2.74
C MET A 337 0.64 12.11 3.74
N GLN A 338 0.04 12.94 4.60
CA GLN A 338 -0.91 12.47 5.60
C GLN A 338 -2.19 11.94 4.91
N PRO A 339 -2.52 10.63 5.04
CA PRO A 339 -3.70 10.09 4.37
C PRO A 339 -5.01 10.56 4.98
N THR A 340 -5.10 10.56 6.32
CA THR A 340 -6.27 11.07 7.05
C THR A 340 -5.88 11.83 8.31
N LYS A 341 -6.81 12.62 8.88
CA LYS A 341 -6.56 13.39 10.12
C LYS A 341 -6.08 12.53 11.31
N ARG A 342 -6.33 11.21 11.27
CA ARG A 342 -5.97 10.25 12.33
C ARG A 342 -4.54 9.73 12.22
N HIS A 343 -3.95 9.85 11.03
CA HIS A 343 -2.56 9.45 10.79
C HIS A 343 -1.58 10.49 11.31
N LEU A 344 -0.29 10.16 11.28
CA LEU A 344 0.77 11.10 11.65
C LEU A 344 0.58 12.44 10.96
N LYS A 345 0.84 13.49 11.70
CA LYS A 345 0.83 14.83 11.16
C LYS A 345 2.16 15.06 10.44
N VAL A 346 2.10 15.71 9.29
CA VAL A 346 3.31 16.21 8.62
C VAL A 346 4.02 17.18 9.58
N GLU A 347 5.31 16.96 9.84
CA GLU A 347 6.16 17.86 10.61
C GLU A 347 6.76 18.94 9.71
N GLU A 348 7.12 18.58 8.48
CA GLU A 348 7.72 19.49 7.52
C GLU A 348 7.29 19.15 6.08
N TYR A 349 6.98 20.17 5.29
CA TYR A 349 6.94 20.05 3.84
C TYR A 349 8.32 20.38 3.27
N VAL A 350 9.03 19.35 2.81
CA VAL A 350 10.36 19.45 2.26
C VAL A 350 10.30 20.11 0.88
N THR A 351 11.21 21.05 0.63
CA THR A 351 11.24 21.81 -0.63
C THR A 351 11.88 20.99 -1.76
N PRO A 352 11.55 21.26 -3.03
CA PRO A 352 12.18 20.59 -4.17
C PRO A 352 13.71 20.66 -4.17
N GLU A 353 14.30 21.77 -3.70
CA GLU A 353 15.75 21.96 -3.63
C GLU A 353 16.39 21.02 -2.61
N ARG A 354 15.72 20.79 -1.46
CA ARG A 354 16.17 19.79 -0.48
C ARG A 354 16.09 18.38 -1.06
N PHE A 355 15.05 18.05 -1.82
CA PHE A 355 15.01 16.76 -2.52
C PHE A 355 16.13 16.63 -3.54
N ALA A 356 16.40 17.66 -4.35
CA ALA A 356 17.51 17.66 -5.31
C ALA A 356 18.87 17.51 -4.63
N HIS A 357 19.05 18.12 -3.45
CA HIS A 357 20.24 17.91 -2.63
C HIS A 357 20.39 16.42 -2.25
N TRP A 358 19.34 15.79 -1.74
CA TRP A 358 19.39 14.37 -1.36
C TRP A 358 19.57 13.42 -2.55
N GLU A 359 19.06 13.78 -3.73
CA GLU A 359 19.34 13.04 -4.97
C GLU A 359 20.83 13.02 -5.27
N LYS A 360 21.45 14.21 -5.23
CA LYS A 360 22.87 14.38 -5.47
C LYS A 360 23.70 13.59 -4.45
N VAL A 361 23.37 13.70 -3.17
CA VAL A 361 24.09 12.95 -2.12
C VAL A 361 23.96 11.45 -2.33
N GLY A 362 22.76 10.93 -2.60
CA GLY A 362 22.58 9.50 -2.86
C GLY A 362 23.43 9.01 -4.05
N ASN A 363 23.47 9.78 -5.13
CA ASN A 363 24.30 9.47 -6.29
C ASN A 363 25.81 9.50 -5.96
N GLU A 364 26.27 10.49 -5.17
CA GLU A 364 27.67 10.59 -4.73
C GLU A 364 28.08 9.46 -3.77
N MET A 365 27.16 8.95 -2.95
CA MET A 365 27.36 7.79 -2.08
C MET A 365 27.38 6.44 -2.83
N GLY A 366 27.12 6.47 -4.14
CA GLY A 366 27.22 5.31 -5.01
C GLY A 366 25.97 4.42 -5.02
N PHE A 367 24.79 4.92 -4.63
CA PHE A 367 23.55 4.27 -5.04
C PHE A 367 23.51 4.23 -6.58
N ILE A 368 23.18 3.08 -7.14
CA ILE A 368 23.10 2.92 -8.60
C ILE A 368 21.96 3.77 -9.15
N TYR A 369 20.92 3.95 -8.34
CA TYR A 369 19.77 4.79 -8.66
C TYR A 369 19.26 5.50 -7.41
N THR A 370 19.14 6.83 -7.47
CA THR A 370 18.45 7.63 -6.45
C THR A 370 17.32 8.40 -7.11
N ALA A 371 16.08 8.19 -6.67
CA ALA A 371 14.96 9.06 -7.00
C ALA A 371 14.64 9.92 -5.79
N SER A 372 14.62 11.24 -5.93
CA SER A 372 14.29 12.13 -4.81
C SER A 372 13.39 13.24 -5.29
N GLY A 373 12.21 13.37 -4.69
CA GLY A 373 11.28 14.42 -5.07
C GLY A 373 10.00 14.42 -4.24
N PRO A 374 9.26 15.55 -4.20
CA PRO A 374 8.08 15.66 -3.36
C PRO A 374 7.02 14.59 -3.64
N LEU A 375 6.80 14.27 -4.91
CA LEU A 375 5.82 13.28 -5.35
C LEU A 375 6.42 11.89 -5.55
N VAL A 376 7.72 11.69 -5.35
CA VAL A 376 8.34 10.37 -5.50
C VAL A 376 7.71 9.38 -4.51
N ARG A 377 7.52 8.16 -5.00
CA ARG A 377 7.04 7.00 -4.26
C ARG A 377 8.00 5.84 -4.54
N SER A 378 7.96 4.82 -3.68
CA SER A 378 8.76 3.61 -3.85
C SER A 378 8.61 3.01 -5.26
N SER A 379 7.42 3.10 -5.85
CA SER A 379 7.11 2.57 -7.19
C SER A 379 7.00 3.64 -8.29
N TYR A 380 7.68 4.78 -8.13
CA TYR A 380 7.60 5.88 -9.10
C TYR A 380 8.36 5.59 -10.40
N LYS A 381 7.68 5.89 -11.52
CA LYS A 381 8.03 5.61 -12.93
C LYS A 381 9.47 5.91 -13.35
N ALA A 382 10.06 6.98 -12.82
CA ALA A 382 11.42 7.38 -13.19
C ALA A 382 12.46 6.31 -12.81
N GLY A 383 12.23 5.56 -11.72
CA GLY A 383 13.13 4.49 -11.31
C GLY A 383 12.99 3.25 -12.13
N GLU A 384 11.78 2.95 -12.57
CA GLU A 384 11.47 1.73 -13.31
C GLU A 384 12.09 1.76 -14.71
N PHE A 385 12.14 2.92 -15.38
CA PHE A 385 12.82 3.06 -16.67
C PHE A 385 14.33 2.85 -16.56
N PHE A 386 14.96 3.46 -15.55
CA PHE A 386 16.39 3.31 -15.30
C PHE A 386 16.74 1.86 -14.92
N LEU A 387 15.97 1.26 -14.01
CA LEU A 387 16.14 -0.13 -13.59
C LEU A 387 15.94 -1.10 -14.76
N LYS A 388 14.93 -0.86 -15.62
CA LYS A 388 14.71 -1.68 -16.82
C LYS A 388 15.91 -1.66 -17.75
N ASN A 389 16.48 -0.48 -18.02
CA ASN A 389 17.64 -0.37 -18.89
C ASN A 389 18.89 -0.99 -18.26
N LEU A 390 19.10 -0.79 -16.97
CA LEU A 390 20.20 -1.39 -16.21
C LEU A 390 20.12 -2.92 -16.21
N LEU A 391 18.94 -3.49 -15.92
CA LEU A 391 18.71 -4.93 -15.88
C LEU A 391 18.84 -5.55 -17.28
N LYS A 392 18.35 -4.88 -18.33
CA LYS A 392 18.57 -5.31 -19.71
C LYS A 392 20.05 -5.34 -20.08
N LYS A 393 20.81 -4.31 -19.67
CA LYS A 393 22.25 -4.25 -19.89
C LYS A 393 22.99 -5.37 -19.17
N ARG A 394 22.70 -5.60 -17.88
CA ARG A 394 23.28 -6.72 -17.10
C ARG A 394 22.96 -8.08 -17.71
N LYS A 395 21.72 -8.31 -18.15
CA LYS A 395 21.32 -9.56 -18.83
C LYS A 395 22.09 -9.76 -20.14
N ALA A 396 22.23 -8.71 -20.95
CA ALA A 396 23.00 -8.78 -22.19
C ALA A 396 24.48 -9.08 -21.95
N GLU A 397 25.10 -8.45 -20.95
CA GLU A 397 26.50 -8.68 -20.56
C GLU A 397 26.73 -10.12 -20.06
N ALA A 398 25.80 -10.68 -19.29
CA ALA A 398 25.86 -12.06 -18.83
C ALA A 398 25.77 -13.07 -19.98
N THR A 399 24.91 -12.84 -20.98
CA THR A 399 24.78 -13.71 -22.16
C THR A 399 25.99 -13.64 -23.11
N THR A 400 26.77 -12.56 -23.07
CA THR A 400 28.03 -12.46 -23.84
C THR A 400 29.26 -13.02 -23.13
N ALA A 401 29.14 -13.34 -21.84
CA ALA A 401 30.24 -13.88 -21.02
C ALA A 401 30.20 -15.42 -20.91
N GLU A 402 29.08 -16.04 -21.26
CA GLU A 402 28.93 -17.48 -21.54
C GLU A 402 29.24 -17.79 -23.01
#